data_AF-A0A7S3CFY3-F1
#
_entry.id   AF-A0A7S3CFY3-F1
#
_cell.length_a   1.000
_cell.length_b   1.000
_cell.length_c   1.000
_cell.angle_alpha   90.00
_cell.angle_beta   90.00
_cell.angle_gamma   90.00
#
_symmetry.space_group_name_H-M   'P 1'
#
loop_
_entity.id
_entity.type
_entity.pdbx_description
1 polymer ?
#
loop_
_entity_poly.entity_id
_entity_poly.type
_entity_poly.pdbx_seq_one_letter_code
_entity_poly.pdbx_strand_id
1 'polypeptide(L)'
;EGRQVEEEKGGEACVRVVARYTITACGLDARYEVDLDPLARTLSCRGRTAPSLPRVGVKLEVPATFGQLEWLGDGPHECYPDRKAAATRRVWSEDPNRPRPAYIVPGECGGRTNASHVAIFGPSFSVRCLPLGPRENFELVSWSPYPPREVHEAKHWSEVSPSPSSFHLCLDHRHMGVGGDDSWSPTVHREYLVPPASYAFGCRFSLEETDPVRVDT
;
A
#
# COMPACT_ATOMS: atom_id res chain seq x y z
N GLU A 1 -23.24 -6.61 -9.20
CA GLU A 1 -21.96 -7.35 -9.19
C GLU A 1 -21.19 -6.97 -10.45
N GLY A 2 -20.03 -6.32 -10.30
CA GLY A 2 -19.13 -6.07 -11.43
C GLY A 2 -17.98 -7.07 -11.38
N ARG A 3 -17.62 -7.65 -12.53
CA ARG A 3 -16.48 -8.57 -12.69
C ARG A 3 -15.58 -7.98 -13.77
N GLN A 4 -14.36 -7.61 -13.41
CA GLN A 4 -13.31 -7.24 -14.38
C GLN A 4 -12.27 -8.36 -14.37
N VAL A 5 -11.94 -8.87 -15.56
CA VAL A 5 -10.90 -9.87 -15.78
C VAL A 5 -10.03 -9.32 -16.90
N GLU A 6 -8.76 -9.04 -16.60
CA GLU A 6 -7.76 -8.72 -17.62
C GLU A 6 -6.94 -9.97 -17.90
N GLU A 7 -6.96 -10.45 -19.15
CA GLU A 7 -6.12 -11.52 -19.66
C GLU A 7 -5.38 -11.02 -20.90
N GLU A 8 -4.05 -10.98 -20.85
CA GLU A 8 -3.19 -10.76 -22.02
C GLU A 8 -2.62 -12.13 -22.48
N LYS A 9 -2.58 -12.37 -23.80
CA LYS A 9 -2.24 -13.67 -24.40
C LYS A 9 -1.02 -13.59 -25.32
N GLY A 10 0.14 -14.03 -24.84
CA GLY A 10 1.31 -14.31 -25.66
C GLY A 10 2.34 -15.25 -25.02
N GLY A 11 2.07 -16.55 -24.84
CA GLY A 11 3.08 -17.49 -24.29
C GLY A 11 3.67 -17.07 -22.93
N GLU A 12 2.88 -16.26 -22.21
CA GLU A 12 3.26 -15.37 -21.13
C GLU A 12 2.93 -15.98 -19.78
N ALA A 13 3.78 -15.69 -18.81
CA ALA A 13 3.48 -16.00 -17.43
C ALA A 13 2.30 -15.12 -16.96
N CYS A 14 1.20 -15.76 -16.56
CA CYS A 14 -0.03 -15.07 -16.19
C CYS A 14 -0.11 -14.81 -14.68
N VAL A 15 -0.59 -13.63 -14.30
CA VAL A 15 -1.08 -13.32 -12.96
C VAL A 15 -2.57 -13.10 -13.07
N ARG A 16 -3.37 -13.79 -12.24
CA ARG A 16 -4.82 -13.62 -12.22
C ARG A 16 -5.23 -12.79 -11.02
N VAL A 17 -5.94 -11.69 -11.25
CA VAL A 17 -6.54 -10.88 -10.19
C VAL A 17 -8.05 -10.92 -10.35
N VAL A 18 -8.75 -11.29 -9.28
CA VAL A 18 -10.21 -11.26 -9.20
C VAL A 18 -10.62 -10.31 -8.09
N ALA A 19 -11.30 -9.23 -8.46
CA ALA A 19 -11.91 -8.30 -7.51
C ALA A 19 -13.43 -8.54 -7.47
N ARG A 20 -13.98 -8.71 -6.27
CA ARG A 20 -15.43 -8.76 -6.01
C ARG A 20 -15.76 -7.62 -5.08
N TYR A 21 -16.76 -6.82 -5.45
CA TYR A 21 -17.13 -5.68 -4.63
C TYR A 21 -18.63 -5.50 -4.50
N THR A 22 -19.03 -4.90 -3.38
CA THR A 22 -20.39 -4.50 -3.07
C THR A 22 -20.39 -3.02 -2.71
N ILE A 23 -21.17 -2.24 -3.46
CA ILE A 23 -21.37 -0.82 -3.21
C ILE A 23 -22.70 -0.67 -2.47
N THR A 24 -22.68 0.11 -1.41
CA THR A 24 -23.85 0.48 -0.61
C THR A 24 -23.98 2.00 -0.60
N ALA A 25 -25.08 2.53 -0.06
CA ALA A 25 -25.27 3.98 0.05
C ALA A 25 -24.18 4.66 0.92
N CYS A 26 -23.56 3.93 1.84
CA CYS A 26 -22.57 4.45 2.78
C CYS A 26 -21.14 3.94 2.55
N GLY A 27 -20.87 3.16 1.50
CA GLY A 27 -19.53 2.60 1.33
C GLY A 27 -19.34 1.54 0.25
N LEU A 28 -18.13 0.99 0.22
CA LEU A 28 -17.64 -0.03 -0.72
C LEU A 28 -16.90 -1.13 0.05
N ASP A 29 -17.39 -2.36 -0.04
CA ASP A 29 -16.65 -3.55 0.38
C ASP A 29 -16.00 -4.18 -0.85
N ALA A 30 -14.67 -4.28 -0.88
CA ALA A 30 -13.92 -4.91 -1.97
C ALA A 30 -13.08 -6.08 -1.43
N ARG A 31 -13.13 -7.22 -2.12
CA ARG A 31 -12.32 -8.41 -1.85
C ARG A 31 -11.53 -8.78 -3.09
N TYR A 32 -10.27 -9.13 -2.90
CA TYR A 32 -9.28 -9.41 -3.92
C TYR A 32 -8.73 -10.81 -3.72
N GLU A 33 -8.69 -11.57 -4.81
CA GLU A 33 -7.95 -12.82 -4.94
C GLU A 33 -6.87 -12.61 -5.99
N VAL A 34 -5.60 -12.75 -5.60
CA VAL A 34 -4.44 -12.60 -6.48
C VAL A 34 -3.74 -13.94 -6.57
N ASP A 35 -3.76 -14.57 -7.75
CA ASP A 35 -3.12 -15.86 -8.01
C ASP A 35 -1.90 -15.67 -8.91
N LEU A 36 -0.72 -15.87 -8.31
CA LEU A 36 0.58 -15.87 -8.99
C LEU A 36 1.11 -17.29 -9.25
N ASP A 37 0.37 -18.34 -8.91
CA ASP A 37 0.82 -19.71 -9.13
C ASP A 37 1.13 -20.00 -10.61
N PRO A 38 0.35 -19.52 -11.61
CA PRO A 38 0.70 -19.72 -13.01
C PRO A 38 2.06 -19.10 -13.36
N LEU A 39 2.37 -17.92 -12.82
CA LEU A 39 3.67 -17.26 -12.97
C LEU A 39 4.79 -18.10 -12.33
N ALA A 40 4.61 -18.53 -11.10
CA ALA A 40 5.58 -19.35 -10.38
C ALA A 40 5.88 -20.66 -11.12
N ARG A 41 4.83 -21.34 -11.62
CA ARG A 41 4.96 -22.57 -12.43
C ARG A 41 5.68 -22.32 -13.75
N THR A 42 5.38 -21.22 -14.43
CA THR A 42 6.00 -20.87 -15.73
C THR A 42 7.48 -20.54 -15.59
N LEU A 43 7.88 -19.89 -14.51
CA LEU A 43 9.29 -19.65 -14.25
C LEU A 43 10.00 -20.94 -13.85
N SER A 44 9.38 -21.76 -13.00
CA SER A 44 9.93 -23.05 -12.58
C SER A 44 10.17 -24.00 -13.75
N CYS A 45 9.25 -24.09 -14.71
CA CYS A 45 9.44 -24.95 -15.89
C CYS A 45 10.58 -24.48 -16.81
N ARG A 46 11.00 -23.22 -16.69
CA ARG A 46 12.16 -22.64 -17.38
C ARG A 46 13.44 -22.68 -16.52
N GLY A 47 13.44 -23.41 -15.41
CA GLY A 47 14.59 -23.50 -14.49
C GLY A 47 14.87 -22.20 -13.73
N ARG A 48 13.88 -21.32 -13.60
CA ARG A 48 13.98 -20.03 -12.88
C ARG A 48 13.09 -20.04 -11.65
N THR A 49 13.54 -19.40 -10.59
CA THR A 49 12.70 -19.15 -9.41
C THR A 49 12.04 -17.79 -9.55
N ALA A 50 10.74 -17.71 -9.29
CA ALA A 50 10.03 -16.45 -9.24
C ALA A 50 10.57 -15.59 -8.07
N PRO A 51 10.92 -14.32 -8.29
CA PRO A 51 11.43 -13.47 -7.23
C PRO A 51 10.34 -13.19 -6.19
N SER A 52 10.76 -12.80 -4.98
CA SER A 52 9.84 -12.22 -4.01
C SER A 52 9.16 -10.98 -4.60
N LEU A 53 7.89 -10.80 -4.30
CA LEU A 53 7.15 -9.60 -4.66
C LEU A 53 7.58 -8.44 -3.74
N PRO A 54 7.59 -7.19 -4.23
CA PRO A 54 7.82 -6.03 -3.39
C PRO A 54 6.64 -5.78 -2.44
N ARG A 55 5.41 -5.90 -2.94
CA ARG A 55 4.17 -5.72 -2.18
C ARG A 55 2.98 -6.38 -2.86
N VAL A 56 1.94 -6.67 -2.08
CA VAL A 56 0.61 -7.09 -2.53
C VAL A 56 -0.41 -6.25 -1.77
N GLY A 57 -1.22 -5.47 -2.49
CA GLY A 57 -2.11 -4.47 -1.91
C GLY A 57 -2.93 -3.73 -2.94
N VAL A 58 -3.58 -2.66 -2.50
CA VAL A 58 -4.27 -1.72 -3.39
C VAL A 58 -3.61 -0.35 -3.34
N LYS A 59 -3.48 0.28 -4.50
CA LYS A 59 -3.08 1.67 -4.63
C LYS A 59 -4.31 2.49 -5.03
N LEU A 60 -4.52 3.59 -4.34
CA LEU A 60 -5.61 4.53 -4.55
C LEU A 60 -5.03 5.91 -4.86
N GLU A 61 -5.58 6.57 -5.87
CA GLU A 61 -5.37 7.98 -6.11
C GLU A 61 -6.52 8.75 -5.47
N VAL A 62 -6.20 9.54 -4.46
CA VAL A 62 -7.16 10.26 -3.64
C VAL A 62 -7.12 11.73 -4.04
N PRO A 63 -8.25 12.40 -4.32
CA PRO A 63 -8.25 13.81 -4.68
C PRO A 63 -7.54 14.68 -3.64
N ALA A 64 -6.76 15.69 -4.08
CA ALA A 64 -5.99 16.56 -3.19
C ALA A 64 -6.85 17.41 -2.23
N THR A 65 -8.18 17.43 -2.42
CA THR A 65 -9.13 17.98 -1.44
C THR A 65 -9.15 17.19 -0.13
N PHE A 66 -8.63 15.96 -0.12
CA PHE A 66 -8.50 15.12 1.07
C PHE A 66 -7.09 15.26 1.63
N GLY A 67 -6.92 16.12 2.63
CA GLY A 67 -5.60 16.60 3.05
C GLY A 67 -4.94 15.81 4.17
N GLN A 68 -5.69 15.11 5.01
CA GLN A 68 -5.12 14.50 6.23
C GLN A 68 -5.40 13.00 6.26
N LEU A 69 -4.36 12.22 6.55
CA LEU A 69 -4.46 10.81 6.85
C LEU A 69 -4.39 10.60 8.35
N GLU A 70 -5.24 9.74 8.90
CA GLU A 70 -5.10 9.18 10.24
C GLU A 70 -5.00 7.66 10.14
N TRP A 71 -4.20 7.04 11.00
CA TRP A 71 -4.20 5.58 11.15
C TRP A 71 -4.06 5.16 12.61
N LEU A 72 -4.67 4.04 12.95
CA LEU A 72 -4.38 3.31 14.19
C LEU A 72 -3.38 2.20 13.88
N GLY A 73 -2.12 2.39 14.26
CA GLY A 73 -1.05 1.47 13.95
C GLY A 73 0.30 1.96 14.45
N ASP A 74 1.37 1.42 13.89
CA ASP A 74 2.73 1.73 14.31
C ASP A 74 3.17 3.09 13.74
N GLY A 75 3.80 3.92 14.57
CA GLY A 75 4.26 5.27 14.23
C GLY A 75 5.00 5.94 15.39
N PRO A 76 5.29 7.27 15.32
CA PRO A 76 4.94 8.19 14.23
C PRO A 76 5.93 8.17 13.06
N HIS A 77 7.13 7.61 13.27
CA HIS A 77 8.18 7.57 12.27
C HIS A 77 7.99 6.40 11.30
N GLU A 78 8.74 6.43 10.20
CA GLU A 78 8.70 5.41 9.16
C GLU A 78 9.12 4.05 9.73
N CYS A 79 8.34 3.03 9.42
CA CYS A 79 8.63 1.66 9.81
C CYS A 79 8.26 0.67 8.70
N TYR A 80 8.93 -0.49 8.72
CA TYR A 80 8.76 -1.58 7.77
C TYR A 80 8.62 -2.91 8.52
N PRO A 81 8.16 -4.00 7.87
CA PRO A 81 7.92 -5.28 8.53
C PRO A 81 9.10 -5.79 9.37
N ASP A 82 10.32 -5.59 8.89
CA ASP A 82 11.60 -5.96 9.51
C ASP A 82 12.26 -4.82 10.30
N ARG A 83 11.70 -3.61 10.27
CA ARG A 83 12.24 -2.40 10.93
C ARG A 83 11.12 -1.57 11.57
N LYS A 84 10.57 -2.06 12.70
CA LYS A 84 9.46 -1.39 13.42
C LYS A 84 9.55 -1.38 14.94
N ALA A 85 10.61 -1.93 15.53
CA ALA A 85 10.72 -2.08 16.99
C ALA A 85 10.67 -0.76 17.79
N ALA A 86 11.06 0.37 17.17
CA ALA A 86 10.99 1.69 17.78
C ALA A 86 9.59 2.35 17.68
N ALA A 87 8.71 1.82 16.84
CA ALA A 87 7.41 2.41 16.58
C ALA A 87 6.41 2.04 17.69
N THR A 88 5.53 2.98 18.02
CA THR A 88 4.49 2.78 19.04
C THR A 88 3.12 2.70 18.37
N ARG A 89 2.29 1.75 18.81
CA ARG A 89 0.91 1.63 18.36
C ARG A 89 0.02 2.70 19.00
N ARG A 90 -0.46 3.66 18.21
CA ARG A 90 -1.43 4.70 18.62
C ARG A 90 -2.25 5.15 17.40
N VAL A 91 -3.18 6.08 17.64
CA VAL A 91 -3.74 6.90 16.58
C VAL A 91 -2.72 7.97 16.22
N TRP A 92 -2.34 8.03 14.95
CA TRP A 92 -1.40 8.98 14.39
C TRP A 92 -2.04 9.70 13.21
N SER A 93 -1.60 10.93 12.94
CA SER A 93 -2.02 11.71 11.78
C SER A 93 -0.81 12.19 10.97
N GLU A 94 -1.01 12.35 9.67
CA GLU A 94 0.02 12.79 8.73
C GLU A 94 -0.58 13.69 7.63
N ASP A 95 0.04 14.85 7.45
CA ASP A 95 -0.12 15.70 6.28
C ASP A 95 0.82 15.18 5.17
N PRO A 96 0.29 14.83 3.98
CA PRO A 96 1.09 14.34 2.85
C PRO A 96 2.15 15.36 2.39
N ASN A 97 1.93 16.66 2.65
CA ASN A 97 2.85 17.74 2.28
C ASN A 97 3.98 17.93 3.30
N ARG A 98 3.96 17.19 4.42
CA ARG A 98 5.05 17.22 5.39
C ARG A 98 6.36 16.81 4.72
N PRO A 99 7.50 17.47 5.04
CA PRO A 99 8.80 17.09 4.52
C PRO A 99 9.11 15.61 4.80
N ARG A 100 9.48 14.89 3.76
CA ARG A 100 9.82 13.47 3.83
C ARG A 100 11.20 13.22 4.46
N PRO A 101 11.50 11.98 4.87
CA PRO A 101 12.86 11.55 5.11
C PRO A 101 13.73 11.88 3.89
N ALA A 102 14.81 12.62 4.11
CA ALA A 102 15.69 13.14 3.07
C ALA A 102 16.65 12.06 2.53
N TYR A 103 16.11 10.97 1.99
CA TYR A 103 16.91 9.99 1.25
C TYR A 103 17.55 10.70 0.05
N ILE A 104 18.85 10.48 -0.19
CA ILE A 104 19.59 11.15 -1.27
C ILE A 104 19.05 10.73 -2.64
N VAL A 105 18.80 9.42 -2.81
CA VAL A 105 18.16 8.86 -4.00
C VAL A 105 16.68 8.61 -3.66
N PRO A 106 15.73 9.08 -4.49
CA PRO A 106 14.32 8.78 -4.31
C PRO A 106 14.06 7.27 -4.27
N GLY A 107 13.16 6.84 -3.39
CA GLY A 107 12.81 5.45 -3.21
C GLY A 107 11.55 5.28 -2.35
N GLU A 108 11.13 4.03 -2.12
CA GLU A 108 10.01 3.74 -1.21
C GLU A 108 10.30 4.38 0.15
N CYS A 109 9.35 5.19 0.62
CA CYS A 109 9.46 5.91 1.87
C CYS A 109 8.10 6.20 2.48
N GLY A 110 8.07 6.40 3.80
CA GLY A 110 6.87 6.84 4.53
C GLY A 110 5.95 5.69 4.97
N GLY A 111 6.45 4.46 5.00
CA GLY A 111 5.69 3.30 5.46
C GLY A 111 5.26 3.39 6.93
N ARG A 112 4.01 3.00 7.20
CA ARG A 112 3.40 2.83 8.53
C ARG A 112 2.89 1.40 8.65
N THR A 113 3.35 0.63 9.62
CA THR A 113 3.01 -0.80 9.71
C THR A 113 1.84 -1.10 10.63
N ASN A 114 1.24 -2.28 10.44
CA ASN A 114 0.21 -2.84 11.31
C ASN A 114 -1.01 -1.91 11.51
N ALA A 115 -1.46 -1.21 10.46
CA ALA A 115 -2.60 -0.31 10.55
C ALA A 115 -3.93 -1.09 10.56
N SER A 116 -4.68 -1.04 11.66
CA SER A 116 -6.02 -1.67 11.77
C SER A 116 -7.13 -0.78 11.20
N HIS A 117 -6.88 0.52 11.14
CA HIS A 117 -7.83 1.53 10.69
C HIS A 117 -7.07 2.66 10.01
N VAL A 118 -7.60 3.14 8.89
CA VAL A 118 -7.10 4.30 8.16
C VAL A 118 -8.29 5.23 7.89
N ALA A 119 -8.16 6.52 8.17
CA ALA A 119 -9.15 7.53 7.81
C ALA A 119 -8.49 8.61 6.94
N ILE A 120 -9.23 9.06 5.94
CA ILE A 120 -8.82 10.13 5.04
C ILE A 120 -9.86 11.24 5.18
N PHE A 121 -9.43 12.40 5.64
CA PHE A 121 -10.33 13.52 5.91
C PHE A 121 -10.47 14.42 4.68
N GLY A 122 -11.72 14.68 4.32
CA GLY A 122 -12.10 15.63 3.29
C GLY A 122 -12.98 16.76 3.84
N PRO A 123 -13.26 17.78 3.02
CA PRO A 123 -13.94 19.00 3.46
C PRO A 123 -15.41 18.78 3.87
N SER A 124 -16.08 17.79 3.28
CA SER A 124 -17.52 17.53 3.54
C SER A 124 -17.77 16.15 4.12
N PHE A 125 -16.93 15.18 3.78
CA PHE A 125 -16.99 13.83 4.32
C PHE A 125 -15.58 13.26 4.43
N SER A 126 -15.45 12.26 5.28
CA SER A 126 -14.24 11.49 5.47
C SER A 126 -14.45 10.06 4.97
N VAL A 127 -13.36 9.42 4.54
CA VAL A 127 -13.38 8.02 4.11
C VAL A 127 -12.62 7.21 5.15
N ARG A 128 -13.32 6.30 5.81
CA ARG A 128 -12.72 5.28 6.67
C ARG A 128 -12.43 4.03 5.86
N CYS A 129 -11.24 3.47 6.02
CA CYS A 129 -10.81 2.22 5.41
C CYS A 129 -10.42 1.20 6.49
N LEU A 130 -11.00 0.01 6.39
CA LEU A 130 -10.70 -1.13 7.25
C LEU A 130 -10.26 -2.33 6.41
N PRO A 131 -9.27 -3.12 6.86
CA PRO A 131 -8.93 -4.37 6.21
C PRO A 131 -10.09 -5.37 6.37
N LEU A 132 -10.34 -6.14 5.31
CA LEU A 132 -11.25 -7.29 5.32
C LEU A 132 -10.46 -8.57 5.04
N GLY A 133 -10.80 -9.66 5.73
CA GLY A 133 -10.21 -10.96 5.50
C GLY A 133 -9.48 -11.52 6.73
N PRO A 134 -8.54 -12.45 6.55
CA PRO A 134 -7.93 -13.18 7.66
C PRO A 134 -6.95 -12.35 8.50
N ARG A 135 -6.49 -11.21 7.98
CA ARG A 135 -5.66 -10.25 8.71
C ARG A 135 -6.50 -9.05 9.12
N GLU A 136 -6.36 -8.64 10.38
CA GLU A 136 -7.06 -7.49 10.95
C GLU A 136 -6.30 -6.17 10.77
N ASN A 137 -5.19 -6.19 10.03
CA ASN A 137 -4.36 -5.00 9.76
C ASN A 137 -3.86 -5.00 8.31
N PHE A 138 -3.70 -3.82 7.74
CA PHE A 138 -2.78 -3.58 6.64
C PHE A 138 -1.34 -3.78 7.16
N GLU A 139 -0.52 -4.54 6.44
CA GLU A 139 0.87 -4.79 6.85
C GLU A 139 1.69 -3.51 6.75
N LEU A 140 1.43 -2.71 5.70
CA LEU A 140 2.01 -1.39 5.50
C LEU A 140 0.98 -0.45 4.83
N VAL A 141 0.98 0.81 5.27
CA VAL A 141 0.24 1.92 4.67
C VAL A 141 1.24 3.01 4.32
N SER A 142 1.13 3.59 3.13
CA SER A 142 1.92 4.78 2.76
C SER A 142 1.06 5.83 2.08
N TRP A 143 1.39 7.10 2.31
CA TRP A 143 0.63 8.27 1.88
C TRP A 143 1.58 9.33 1.34
N SER A 144 1.37 9.71 0.08
CA SER A 144 2.42 10.35 -0.72
C SER A 144 1.85 11.33 -1.74
N PRO A 145 2.32 12.60 -1.81
CA PRO A 145 2.02 13.47 -2.96
C PRO A 145 2.71 13.04 -4.25
N TYR A 146 3.77 12.25 -4.20
CA TYR A 146 4.50 11.81 -5.39
C TYR A 146 3.96 10.47 -5.91
N PRO A 147 3.80 10.30 -7.23
CA PRO A 147 3.49 9.01 -7.82
C PRO A 147 4.59 7.98 -7.51
N PRO A 148 4.25 6.79 -6.97
CA PRO A 148 5.26 5.77 -6.66
C PRO A 148 6.13 5.37 -7.85
N ARG A 149 5.57 5.40 -9.07
CA ARG A 149 6.31 5.10 -10.30
C ARG A 149 7.38 6.15 -10.60
N GLU A 150 7.06 7.43 -10.47
CA GLU A 150 8.03 8.51 -10.69
C GLU A 150 9.14 8.49 -9.65
N VAL A 151 8.79 8.22 -8.38
CA VAL A 151 9.77 8.03 -7.30
C VAL A 151 10.71 6.86 -7.60
N HIS A 152 10.21 5.75 -8.16
CA HIS A 152 11.01 4.58 -8.51
C HIS A 152 11.98 4.84 -9.69
N GLU A 153 11.55 5.63 -10.67
CA GLU A 153 12.34 5.89 -11.88
C GLU A 153 13.38 7.01 -11.71
N ALA A 154 13.16 7.91 -10.76
CA ALA A 154 14.02 9.07 -10.53
C ALA A 154 15.35 8.75 -9.84
N LYS A 155 16.40 9.50 -10.20
CA LYS A 155 17.70 9.42 -9.54
C LYS A 155 17.92 10.54 -8.53
N HIS A 156 17.18 11.64 -8.67
CA HIS A 156 17.26 12.81 -7.81
C HIS A 156 15.86 13.37 -7.55
N TRP A 157 15.63 13.94 -6.36
CA TRP A 157 14.31 14.52 -6.01
C TRP A 157 13.88 15.68 -6.91
N SER A 158 14.81 16.37 -7.57
CA SER A 158 14.50 17.41 -8.55
C SER A 158 13.81 16.88 -9.82
N GLU A 159 13.84 15.57 -10.05
CA GLU A 159 13.20 14.91 -11.19
C GLU A 159 11.75 14.51 -10.89
N VAL A 160 11.32 14.55 -9.62
CA VAL A 160 9.99 14.09 -9.19
C VAL A 160 9.12 15.28 -8.84
N SER A 161 7.92 15.35 -9.41
CA SER A 161 6.94 16.40 -9.11
C SER A 161 5.77 15.84 -8.31
N PRO A 162 5.25 16.58 -7.30
CA PRO A 162 4.05 16.15 -6.61
C PRO A 162 2.88 16.14 -7.61
N SER A 163 1.99 15.17 -7.45
CA SER A 163 0.76 15.11 -8.23
C SER A 163 -0.06 16.38 -8.00
N PRO A 164 -0.54 17.03 -9.07
CA PRO A 164 -1.16 18.36 -8.96
C PRO A 164 -2.55 18.31 -8.31
N SER A 165 -3.24 17.17 -8.37
CA SER A 165 -4.64 17.04 -7.99
C SER A 165 -4.95 15.79 -7.16
N SER A 166 -3.93 15.02 -6.78
CA SER A 166 -4.11 13.78 -6.02
C SER A 166 -2.96 13.47 -5.08
N PHE A 167 -3.27 12.65 -4.08
CA PHE A 167 -2.32 11.95 -3.23
C PHE A 167 -2.43 10.45 -3.50
N HIS A 168 -1.34 9.73 -3.29
CA HIS A 168 -1.22 8.30 -3.51
C HIS A 168 -1.27 7.59 -2.17
N LEU A 169 -2.34 6.83 -1.93
CA LEU A 169 -2.51 5.95 -0.78
C LEU A 169 -2.24 4.50 -1.21
N CYS A 170 -1.28 3.85 -0.58
CA CYS A 170 -1.09 2.42 -0.71
C CYS A 170 -1.54 1.71 0.57
N LEU A 171 -2.39 0.70 0.41
CA LEU A 171 -2.87 -0.17 1.48
C LEU A 171 -2.40 -1.60 1.20
N ASP A 172 -1.33 -2.03 1.87
CA ASP A 172 -0.73 -3.32 1.60
C ASP A 172 -1.29 -4.41 2.50
N HIS A 173 -1.71 -5.50 1.86
CA HIS A 173 -1.92 -6.77 2.55
C HIS A 173 -0.59 -7.41 2.95
N ARG A 174 0.42 -7.31 2.07
CA ARG A 174 1.79 -7.75 2.31
C ARG A 174 2.80 -6.75 1.73
N HIS A 175 3.88 -6.53 2.45
CA HIS A 175 5.00 -5.71 2.00
C HIS A 175 6.32 -6.42 2.34
N MET A 176 7.28 -6.38 1.44
CA MET A 176 8.61 -6.95 1.69
C MET A 176 9.35 -6.11 2.74
N GLY A 177 10.19 -6.74 3.55
CA GLY A 177 11.15 -6.03 4.41
C GLY A 177 12.15 -5.21 3.60
N VAL A 178 12.88 -4.32 4.27
CA VAL A 178 13.95 -3.50 3.66
C VAL A 178 15.25 -4.29 3.55
N GLY A 179 15.55 -5.16 4.52
CA GLY A 179 16.84 -5.84 4.66
C GLY A 179 17.93 -4.90 5.17
N GLY A 180 19.17 -5.10 4.70
CA GLY A 180 20.31 -4.25 5.02
C GLY A 180 21.43 -4.91 5.82
N ASP A 181 21.51 -6.26 5.85
CA ASP A 181 22.69 -6.95 6.40
C ASP A 181 23.97 -6.57 5.64
N ASP A 182 23.85 -6.37 4.33
CA ASP A 182 24.82 -5.72 3.44
C ASP A 182 24.09 -4.90 2.35
N SER A 183 24.82 -4.11 1.57
CA SER A 183 24.26 -3.21 0.54
C SER A 183 24.51 -3.68 -0.90
N TRP A 184 24.90 -4.94 -1.10
CA TRP A 184 25.27 -5.49 -2.43
C TRP A 184 24.69 -6.88 -2.70
N SER A 185 23.96 -7.45 -1.74
CA SER A 185 23.25 -8.72 -1.84
C SER A 185 21.76 -8.54 -1.46
N PRO A 186 20.85 -9.38 -1.96
CA PRO A 186 19.49 -9.47 -1.42
C PRO A 186 19.53 -10.00 0.03
N THR A 187 19.23 -9.14 1.00
CA THR A 187 19.47 -9.41 2.43
C THR A 187 18.19 -9.41 3.27
N VAL A 188 17.00 -9.37 2.66
CA VAL A 188 15.74 -9.48 3.40
C VAL A 188 15.60 -10.90 3.97
N HIS A 189 15.38 -11.01 5.28
CA HIS A 189 15.25 -12.30 5.95
C HIS A 189 13.97 -13.00 5.49
N ARG A 190 13.97 -14.34 5.53
CA ARG A 190 12.93 -15.18 4.89
C ARG A 190 11.51 -14.87 5.37
N GLU A 191 11.35 -14.53 6.65
CA GLU A 191 10.08 -14.18 7.28
C GLU A 191 9.48 -12.86 6.77
N TYR A 192 10.29 -12.00 6.15
CA TYR A 192 9.87 -10.71 5.60
C TYR A 192 9.84 -10.69 4.07
N LEU A 193 9.99 -11.84 3.42
CA LEU A 193 9.75 -12.00 1.99
C LEU A 193 8.25 -12.15 1.69
N VAL A 194 7.84 -11.73 0.50
CA VAL A 194 6.48 -11.88 -0.03
C VAL A 194 6.54 -12.86 -1.19
N PRO A 195 6.35 -14.17 -0.95
CA PRO A 195 6.53 -15.18 -1.99
C PRO A 195 5.52 -14.99 -3.14
N PRO A 196 5.86 -15.36 -4.37
CA PRO A 196 4.93 -15.35 -5.50
C PRO A 196 3.94 -16.53 -5.37
N ALA A 197 2.92 -16.32 -4.54
CA ALA A 197 1.89 -17.29 -4.16
C ALA A 197 0.49 -16.68 -4.31
N SER A 198 -0.55 -17.46 -4.02
CA SER A 198 -1.93 -16.96 -3.95
C SER A 198 -2.18 -16.11 -2.68
N TYR A 199 -2.82 -14.96 -2.86
CA TYR A 199 -3.22 -14.04 -1.79
C TYR A 199 -4.72 -13.75 -1.83
N ALA A 200 -5.33 -13.63 -0.66
CA ALA A 200 -6.72 -13.22 -0.50
C ALA A 200 -6.85 -12.16 0.59
N PHE A 201 -7.37 -10.99 0.24
CA PHE A 201 -7.52 -9.85 1.15
C PHE A 201 -8.67 -8.95 0.70
N GLY A 202 -9.03 -7.95 1.50
CA GLY A 202 -10.07 -7.00 1.14
C GLY A 202 -9.94 -5.69 1.90
N CYS A 203 -10.75 -4.73 1.49
CA CYS A 203 -10.85 -3.40 2.07
C CYS A 203 -12.33 -3.02 2.16
N ARG A 204 -12.75 -2.49 3.30
CA ARG A 204 -14.03 -1.81 3.47
C ARG A 204 -13.78 -0.32 3.51
N PHE A 205 -14.43 0.42 2.64
CA PHE A 205 -14.46 1.86 2.62
C PHE A 205 -15.83 2.33 3.09
N SER A 206 -15.91 3.19 4.09
CA SER A 206 -17.16 3.80 4.55
C SER A 206 -17.04 5.31 4.54
N LEU A 207 -18.13 5.96 4.11
CA LEU A 207 -18.29 7.41 4.18
C LEU A 207 -18.74 7.78 5.58
N GLU A 208 -18.04 8.72 6.20
CA GLU A 208 -18.37 9.29 7.49
C GLU A 208 -18.55 10.80 7.33
N GLU A 209 -19.53 11.37 8.02
CA GLU A 209 -19.68 12.82 8.08
C GLU A 209 -18.45 13.40 8.80
N THR A 210 -17.79 14.40 8.21
CA THR A 210 -16.60 14.99 8.82
C THR A 210 -17.01 15.74 10.07
N ASP A 211 -16.52 15.32 11.24
CA ASP A 211 -16.73 16.03 12.50
C ASP A 211 -16.02 17.40 12.42
N PRO A 212 -16.75 18.54 12.48
CA PRO A 212 -16.18 19.87 12.24
C PRO A 212 -15.09 20.29 13.24
N VAL A 213 -14.93 19.57 14.35
CA VAL A 213 -13.94 19.88 15.40
C VAL A 213 -12.50 19.48 15.02
N ARG A 214 -12.30 18.61 14.03
CA ARG A 214 -10.98 18.04 13.71
C ARG A 214 -10.17 18.75 12.62
N VAL A 215 -10.70 19.80 12.00
CA VAL A 215 -10.04 20.49 10.87
C VAL A 215 -8.90 21.43 11.32
N ASP A 216 -8.76 21.71 12.62
CA ASP A 216 -7.85 22.74 13.19
C ASP A 216 -6.83 22.17 14.21
N THR A 217 -6.00 21.20 13.82
CA THR A 217 -4.75 20.87 14.56
C THR A 217 -3.65 20.39 13.62
#